data_AF-A0A365K1F7-F1
#
_entry.id   AF-A0A365K1F7-F1
#
_cell.length_a   1.000
_cell.length_b   1.000
_cell.length_c   1.000
_cell.angle_alpha   90.00
_cell.angle_beta   90.00
_cell.angle_gamma   90.00
#
_symmetry.space_group_name_H-M   'P 1'
#
loop_
_entity.id
_entity.type
_entity.pdbx_description
1 polymer ?
#
loop_
_entity_poly.entity_id
_entity_poly.type
_entity_poly.pdbx_seq_one_letter_code
_entity_poly.pdbx_strand_id
1 'polypeptide(L)'
;MKKLSVSLVAMLVLFSLLGSLVMADEHGDMAKVRVLHASPDAPAVDVYVNGDLTLEEVPFKTDSGYLEVPAGTHDVEVFAAGTEYAAGEGVLQADLEVEAGKAYTVAAANLLESIEFVVAEDSMEVTEGQAKIRVGHLSPDAPAVDVGIIGGDALFSGAEFPGITDYAEVAPDTYDLEIRLPDGTQVLPLEGTELAADTVYSVFAVNTVDSLEVIALVDYEAAASPDEMPTTGLGTPEQSQSMWLLVGGALFLVAASGLVWRKRFQ
;
A
#
# COMPACT_ATOMS: atom_id res chain seq x y z
N MET A 1 45.94 -59.85 -31.24
CA MET A 1 46.08 -60.04 -29.78
C MET A 1 46.45 -58.70 -29.14
N LYS A 2 45.75 -58.34 -28.06
CA LYS A 2 46.10 -57.32 -27.04
C LYS A 2 45.84 -55.84 -27.45
N LYS A 3 44.74 -55.22 -26.97
CA LYS A 3 44.53 -54.45 -25.70
C LYS A 3 44.87 -52.94 -25.93
N LEU A 4 43.95 -51.95 -25.99
CA LEU A 4 43.11 -51.34 -24.92
C LEU A 4 43.89 -51.23 -23.59
N SER A 5 44.11 -50.10 -22.93
CA SER A 5 43.17 -49.00 -22.59
C SER A 5 43.96 -47.76 -22.12
N VAL A 6 43.55 -46.54 -22.46
CA VAL A 6 42.82 -45.57 -21.60
C VAL A 6 43.61 -45.11 -20.36
N SER A 7 44.12 -43.87 -20.39
CA SER A 7 44.19 -43.04 -19.18
C SER A 7 44.29 -41.55 -19.51
N LEU A 8 43.51 -40.80 -18.73
CA LEU A 8 43.70 -39.41 -18.34
C LEU A 8 43.11 -38.30 -19.23
N VAL A 9 42.33 -37.45 -18.56
CA VAL A 9 41.71 -36.19 -19.02
C VAL A 9 40.34 -36.32 -19.70
N ALA A 10 39.38 -36.83 -18.94
CA ALA A 10 37.95 -36.60 -19.19
C ALA A 10 37.24 -36.35 -17.84
N MET A 11 37.57 -35.22 -17.21
CA MET A 11 36.85 -34.71 -16.04
C MET A 11 37.02 -33.20 -15.95
N LEU A 12 36.60 -32.50 -17.01
CA LEU A 12 36.39 -31.06 -16.99
C LEU A 12 35.37 -30.75 -18.09
N VAL A 13 34.37 -29.92 -17.78
CA VAL A 13 33.25 -29.49 -18.64
C VAL A 13 32.02 -30.42 -18.67
N LEU A 14 31.44 -30.71 -17.49
CA LEU A 14 30.00 -30.94 -17.36
C LEU A 14 29.51 -30.43 -15.99
N PHE A 15 29.73 -29.15 -15.74
CA PHE A 15 29.17 -28.42 -14.59
C PHE A 15 28.82 -27.00 -15.04
N SER A 16 28.00 -26.92 -16.08
CA SER A 16 27.51 -25.67 -16.66
C SER A 16 25.98 -25.69 -16.70
N LEU A 17 25.36 -26.01 -15.57
CA LEU A 17 23.91 -25.94 -15.36
C LEU A 17 23.60 -26.02 -13.85
N LEU A 18 24.16 -25.10 -13.07
CA LEU A 18 23.55 -24.67 -11.83
C LEU A 18 23.07 -23.26 -12.10
N GLY A 19 21.75 -23.14 -12.21
CA GLY A 19 21.08 -21.88 -12.43
C GLY A 19 21.57 -20.87 -11.42
N SER A 20 21.90 -19.68 -11.91
CA SER A 20 21.64 -18.48 -11.15
C SER A 20 20.20 -18.60 -10.64
N LEU A 21 20.04 -18.88 -9.34
CA LEU A 21 18.84 -18.45 -8.63
C LEU A 21 18.83 -16.93 -8.78
N VAL A 22 18.16 -16.48 -9.83
CA VAL A 22 17.43 -15.22 -9.74
C VAL A 22 16.48 -15.47 -8.57
N MET A 23 16.79 -14.88 -7.42
CA MET A 23 15.77 -14.62 -6.41
C MET A 23 14.74 -13.78 -7.17
N ALA A 24 13.64 -14.39 -7.57
CA ALA A 24 12.49 -13.62 -8.02
C ALA A 24 12.11 -12.74 -6.83
N ASP A 25 11.91 -11.45 -7.07
CA ASP A 25 11.30 -10.57 -6.09
C ASP A 25 10.04 -11.24 -5.54
N GLU A 26 10.02 -11.57 -4.24
CA GLU A 26 8.82 -12.00 -3.52
C GLU A 26 7.81 -10.86 -3.34
N HIS A 27 7.97 -9.73 -4.04
CA HIS A 27 7.00 -8.63 -4.05
C HIS A 27 5.62 -9.04 -4.58
N GLY A 28 5.51 -10.17 -5.28
CA GLY A 28 4.23 -10.72 -5.73
C GLY A 28 3.40 -11.42 -4.65
N ASP A 29 3.97 -11.65 -3.46
CA ASP A 29 3.34 -12.42 -2.38
C ASP A 29 3.13 -11.56 -1.10
N MET A 30 3.27 -10.24 -1.18
CA MET A 30 3.13 -9.33 -0.03
C MET A 30 1.83 -8.53 -0.11
N ALA A 31 1.21 -8.29 1.05
CA ALA A 31 0.15 -7.32 1.28
C ALA A 31 0.70 -6.10 2.04
N LYS A 32 -0.04 -4.99 2.01
CA LYS A 32 0.21 -3.82 2.86
C LYS A 32 -0.81 -3.78 3.99
N VAL A 33 -0.38 -3.60 5.23
CA VAL A 33 -1.27 -3.50 6.38
C VAL A 33 -0.91 -2.28 7.21
N ARG A 34 -1.89 -1.43 7.49
CA ARG A 34 -1.79 -0.32 8.43
C ARG A 34 -2.64 -0.63 9.65
N VAL A 35 -2.04 -0.55 10.82
CA VAL A 35 -2.75 -0.70 12.09
C VAL A 35 -3.14 0.69 12.61
N LEU A 36 -4.36 0.82 13.12
CA LEU A 36 -4.85 2.04 13.77
C LEU A 36 -5.34 1.73 15.18
N HIS A 37 -4.78 2.40 16.19
CA HIS A 37 -5.32 2.29 17.55
C HIS A 37 -6.44 3.33 17.78
N ALA A 38 -7.70 2.88 17.75
CA ALA A 38 -8.90 3.71 17.82
C ALA A 38 -9.77 3.48 19.07
N SER A 39 -9.26 2.75 20.08
CA SER A 39 -9.98 2.53 21.34
C SER A 39 -9.65 3.64 22.35
N PRO A 40 -10.63 4.45 22.79
CA PRO A 40 -10.34 5.69 23.51
C PRO A 40 -10.02 5.55 25.00
N ASP A 41 -10.40 4.45 25.63
CA ASP A 41 -10.15 4.16 27.04
C ASP A 41 -9.13 3.03 27.25
N ALA A 42 -8.65 2.41 26.16
CA ALA A 42 -7.52 1.50 26.20
C ALA A 42 -6.20 2.27 26.43
N PRO A 43 -5.25 1.68 27.20
CA PRO A 43 -3.90 2.21 27.27
C PRO A 43 -3.19 2.04 25.90
N ALA A 44 -1.95 2.54 25.79
CA ALA A 44 -1.10 2.16 24.66
C ALA A 44 -1.03 0.63 24.54
N VAL A 45 -0.86 0.12 23.33
CA VAL A 45 -0.92 -1.31 23.03
C VAL A 45 0.34 -1.81 22.32
N ASP A 46 0.66 -3.08 22.60
CA ASP A 46 1.63 -3.87 21.85
C ASP A 46 0.86 -4.79 20.90
N VAL A 47 1.33 -4.91 19.65
CA VAL A 47 0.72 -5.77 18.62
C VAL A 47 1.70 -6.87 18.25
N TYR A 48 1.26 -8.11 18.43
CA TYR A 48 1.96 -9.32 18.08
C TYR A 48 1.32 -9.93 16.84
N VAL A 49 2.15 -10.36 15.90
CA VAL A 49 1.73 -11.05 14.68
C VAL A 49 2.46 -12.39 14.63
N ASN A 50 1.73 -13.50 14.62
CA ASN A 50 2.26 -14.85 14.70
C ASN A 50 3.21 -15.07 15.91
N GLY A 51 2.92 -14.38 17.02
CA GLY A 51 3.72 -14.39 18.25
C GLY A 51 4.96 -13.49 18.26
N ASP A 52 5.25 -12.77 17.18
CA ASP A 52 6.34 -11.81 17.11
C ASP A 52 5.86 -10.38 17.40
N LEU A 53 6.52 -9.67 18.31
CA LEU A 53 6.24 -8.26 18.60
C LEU A 53 6.52 -7.41 17.35
N THR A 54 5.45 -6.88 16.77
CA THR A 54 5.48 -6.15 15.49
C THR A 54 5.34 -4.64 15.69
N LEU A 55 4.50 -4.22 16.63
CA LEU A 55 4.36 -2.82 17.05
C LEU A 55 4.41 -2.74 18.57
N GLU A 56 5.15 -1.78 19.10
CA GLU A 56 5.39 -1.60 20.54
C GLU A 56 4.90 -0.21 20.98
N GLU A 57 4.24 -0.15 22.14
CA GLU A 57 3.76 1.08 22.78
C GLU A 57 2.92 2.00 21.86
N VAL A 58 2.07 1.44 21.00
CA VAL A 58 1.22 2.22 20.09
C VAL A 58 0.17 3.00 20.88
N PRO A 59 0.20 4.35 20.92
CA PRO A 59 -0.77 5.12 21.69
C PRO A 59 -2.08 5.32 20.92
N PHE A 60 -3.16 5.63 21.65
CA PHE A 60 -4.45 5.99 21.06
C PHE A 60 -4.29 7.10 19.99
N LYS A 61 -5.03 6.95 18.88
CA LYS A 61 -5.02 7.79 17.68
C LYS A 61 -3.75 7.74 16.83
N THR A 62 -2.91 6.73 17.03
CA THR A 62 -1.72 6.53 16.19
C THR A 62 -1.95 5.42 15.18
N ASP A 63 -1.47 5.64 13.96
CA ASP A 63 -1.37 4.62 12.93
C ASP A 63 0.09 4.19 12.74
N SER A 64 0.30 2.97 12.25
CA SER A 64 1.63 2.40 12.02
C SER A 64 2.28 2.84 10.70
N GLY A 65 1.56 3.55 9.83
CA GLY A 65 1.81 3.50 8.38
C GLY A 65 1.61 2.08 7.82
N TYR A 66 1.84 1.90 6.52
CA TYR A 66 1.75 0.58 5.89
C TYR A 66 3.01 -0.26 6.16
N LEU A 67 2.80 -1.42 6.75
CA LEU A 67 3.76 -2.50 6.91
C LEU A 67 3.60 -3.49 5.76
N GLU A 68 4.69 -4.04 5.26
CA GLU A 68 4.64 -5.16 4.32
C GLU A 68 4.48 -6.48 5.10
N VAL A 69 3.40 -7.20 4.83
CA VAL A 69 3.06 -8.46 5.49
C VAL A 69 2.90 -9.53 4.41
N PRO A 70 3.50 -10.73 4.56
CA PRO A 70 3.25 -11.82 3.61
C PRO A 70 1.77 -12.09 3.43
N ALA A 71 1.33 -12.48 2.25
CA ALA A 71 -0.06 -12.87 2.02
C ALA A 71 -0.38 -14.18 2.75
N GLY A 72 -1.59 -14.27 3.31
CA GLY A 72 -2.07 -15.42 4.05
C GLY A 72 -2.84 -15.03 5.31
N THR A 73 -3.08 -16.04 6.16
CA THR A 73 -3.71 -15.85 7.47
C THR A 73 -2.63 -15.61 8.53
N HIS A 74 -2.84 -14.59 9.35
CA HIS A 74 -1.97 -14.22 10.45
C HIS A 74 -2.75 -14.24 11.75
N ASP A 75 -2.19 -14.87 12.76
CA ASP A 75 -2.66 -14.74 14.14
C ASP A 75 -2.22 -13.36 14.64
N VAL A 76 -3.17 -12.50 14.98
CA VAL A 76 -2.91 -11.15 15.49
C VAL A 76 -3.42 -11.06 16.90
N GLU A 77 -2.53 -10.71 17.83
CA GLU A 77 -2.85 -10.49 19.23
C GLU A 77 -2.45 -9.07 19.64
N VAL A 78 -3.31 -8.41 20.40
CA VAL A 78 -3.08 -7.08 20.96
C VAL A 78 -3.04 -7.19 22.48
N PHE A 79 -2.01 -6.62 23.08
CA PHE A 79 -1.81 -6.57 24.52
C PHE A 79 -1.76 -5.12 24.99
N ALA A 80 -2.12 -4.88 26.25
CA ALA A 80 -1.80 -3.60 26.87
C ALA A 80 -0.27 -3.46 26.97
N ALA A 81 0.25 -2.29 26.62
CA ALA A 81 1.69 -2.07 26.54
C ALA A 81 2.38 -2.34 27.87
N GLY A 82 3.53 -3.01 27.80
CA GLY A 82 4.35 -3.35 28.97
C GLY A 82 3.79 -4.49 29.83
N THR A 83 2.77 -5.21 29.35
CA THR A 83 2.37 -6.49 29.92
C THR A 83 3.26 -7.62 29.41
N GLU A 84 3.37 -8.71 30.18
CA GLU A 84 4.14 -9.89 29.72
C GLU A 84 3.34 -10.61 28.64
N TYR A 85 3.98 -10.86 27.49
CA TYR A 85 3.37 -11.62 26.40
C TYR A 85 3.11 -13.08 26.82
N ALA A 86 1.86 -13.51 26.67
CA ALA A 86 1.45 -14.89 26.82
C ALA A 86 0.45 -15.25 25.70
N ALA A 87 0.89 -16.10 24.77
CA ALA A 87 0.10 -16.47 23.59
C ALA A 87 -1.33 -16.92 23.95
N GLY A 88 -2.32 -16.33 23.30
CA GLY A 88 -3.74 -16.58 23.50
C GLY A 88 -4.38 -15.77 24.64
N GLU A 89 -3.62 -14.92 25.32
CA GLU A 89 -4.08 -14.08 26.45
C GLU A 89 -4.20 -12.59 26.08
N GLY A 90 -4.12 -12.25 24.79
CA GLY A 90 -4.31 -10.88 24.30
C GLY A 90 -5.69 -10.32 24.67
N VAL A 91 -5.77 -9.00 24.89
CA VAL A 91 -7.04 -8.30 25.13
C VAL A 91 -7.92 -8.25 23.89
N LEU A 92 -7.30 -8.37 22.71
CA LEU A 92 -7.96 -8.53 21.42
C LEU A 92 -7.14 -9.51 20.58
N GLN A 93 -7.79 -10.48 19.94
CA GLN A 93 -7.12 -11.49 19.13
C GLN A 93 -8.01 -12.02 18.00
N ALA A 94 -7.42 -12.28 16.84
CA ALA A 94 -8.10 -12.87 15.70
C ALA A 94 -7.10 -13.40 14.66
N ASP A 95 -7.54 -14.39 13.88
CA ASP A 95 -6.92 -14.76 12.62
C ASP A 95 -7.38 -13.78 11.53
N LEU A 96 -6.46 -12.97 11.00
CA LEU A 96 -6.72 -12.02 9.92
C LEU A 96 -6.11 -12.51 8.60
N GLU A 97 -6.90 -12.52 7.53
CA GLU A 97 -6.44 -12.92 6.19
C GLU A 97 -6.14 -11.68 5.34
N VAL A 98 -4.96 -11.66 4.71
CA VAL A 98 -4.53 -10.61 3.79
C VAL A 98 -4.07 -11.22 2.46
N GLU A 99 -4.49 -10.62 1.34
CA GLU A 99 -4.14 -11.12 0.01
C GLU A 99 -2.99 -10.33 -0.62
N ALA A 100 -2.19 -11.01 -1.44
CA ALA A 100 -1.06 -10.39 -2.12
C ALA A 100 -1.50 -9.24 -3.03
N GLY A 101 -0.74 -8.15 -3.02
CA GLY A 101 -0.99 -6.94 -3.81
C GLY A 101 -2.12 -6.05 -3.28
N LYS A 102 -2.80 -6.45 -2.19
CA LYS A 102 -3.83 -5.62 -1.54
C LYS A 102 -3.26 -4.81 -0.39
N ALA A 103 -4.01 -3.79 0.00
CA ALA A 103 -3.73 -2.96 1.16
C ALA A 103 -4.91 -3.01 2.13
N TYR A 104 -4.64 -2.92 3.43
CA TYR A 104 -5.65 -3.01 4.48
C TYR A 104 -5.39 -2.01 5.60
N THR A 105 -6.45 -1.46 6.15
CA THR A 105 -6.45 -0.80 7.46
C THR A 105 -7.12 -1.72 8.47
N VAL A 106 -6.41 -2.03 9.55
CA VAL A 106 -6.88 -2.82 10.68
C VAL A 106 -6.93 -1.90 11.89
N ALA A 107 -8.13 -1.48 12.28
CA ALA A 107 -8.32 -0.65 13.46
C ALA A 107 -8.69 -1.52 14.68
N ALA A 108 -8.07 -1.27 15.82
CA ALA A 108 -8.55 -1.74 17.11
C ALA A 108 -9.47 -0.65 17.70
N ALA A 109 -10.78 -0.84 17.63
CA ALA A 109 -11.80 0.15 17.97
C ALA A 109 -12.72 -0.35 19.10
N ASN A 110 -13.69 0.49 19.49
CA ASN A 110 -14.58 0.29 20.64
C ASN A 110 -13.89 0.57 21.99
N LEU A 111 -14.63 0.52 23.09
CA LEU A 111 -14.08 0.62 24.45
C LEU A 111 -13.30 -0.65 24.81
N LEU A 112 -12.32 -0.55 25.70
CA LEU A 112 -11.44 -1.64 26.12
C LEU A 112 -12.21 -2.91 26.53
N GLU A 113 -13.36 -2.77 27.17
CA GLU A 113 -14.18 -3.90 27.60
C GLU A 113 -14.83 -4.71 26.46
N SER A 114 -14.91 -4.12 25.27
CA SER A 114 -15.54 -4.69 24.07
C SER A 114 -14.72 -4.38 22.82
N ILE A 115 -13.40 -4.23 22.98
CA ILE A 115 -12.50 -3.86 21.90
C ILE A 115 -12.60 -4.89 20.77
N GLU A 116 -12.62 -4.43 19.53
CA GLU A 116 -12.78 -5.28 18.36
C GLU A 116 -11.95 -4.79 17.17
N PHE A 117 -11.62 -5.72 16.26
CA PHE A 117 -10.99 -5.38 14.99
C PHE A 117 -12.04 -4.87 14.00
N VAL A 118 -11.76 -3.70 13.41
CA VAL A 118 -12.49 -3.17 12.26
C VAL A 118 -11.52 -3.14 11.08
N VAL A 119 -11.79 -3.99 10.08
CA VAL A 119 -10.88 -4.21 8.95
C VAL A 119 -11.53 -3.69 7.67
N ALA A 120 -10.76 -2.95 6.87
CA ALA A 120 -11.15 -2.54 5.52
C ALA A 120 -10.01 -2.73 4.53
N GLU A 121 -10.35 -3.09 3.29
CA GLU A 121 -9.43 -3.07 2.15
C GLU A 121 -9.28 -1.62 1.65
N ASP A 122 -8.04 -1.22 1.39
CA ASP A 122 -7.66 0.14 1.04
C ASP A 122 -7.43 0.26 -0.46
N SER A 123 -7.94 1.34 -1.05
CA SER A 123 -7.74 1.60 -2.47
C SER A 123 -6.39 2.27 -2.67
N MET A 124 -5.51 1.62 -3.44
CA MET A 124 -4.18 2.13 -3.79
C MET A 124 -4.18 2.78 -5.19
N GLU A 125 -5.34 3.27 -5.60
CA GLU A 125 -5.57 3.85 -6.93
C GLU A 125 -6.65 4.92 -6.89
N VAL A 126 -6.52 5.88 -7.78
CA VAL A 126 -7.46 6.99 -7.96
C VAL A 126 -7.48 7.40 -9.42
N THR A 127 -8.64 7.82 -9.90
CA THR A 127 -8.76 8.37 -11.25
C THR A 127 -7.91 9.63 -11.38
N GLU A 128 -7.16 9.74 -12.49
CA GLU A 128 -6.28 10.89 -12.75
C GLU A 128 -7.04 12.22 -12.61
N GLY A 129 -6.48 13.14 -11.83
CA GLY A 129 -7.06 14.45 -11.55
C GLY A 129 -8.28 14.43 -10.62
N GLN A 130 -8.60 13.32 -9.98
CA GLN A 130 -9.65 13.21 -8.94
C GLN A 130 -9.03 13.00 -7.56
N ALA A 131 -9.81 13.26 -6.52
CA ALA A 131 -9.54 12.79 -5.17
C ALA A 131 -10.49 11.63 -4.85
N LYS A 132 -10.06 10.72 -3.96
CA LYS A 132 -10.91 9.64 -3.46
C LYS A 132 -10.90 9.69 -1.94
N ILE A 133 -12.07 9.59 -1.32
CA ILE A 133 -12.22 9.68 0.14
C ILE A 133 -13.16 8.57 0.62
N ARG A 134 -12.87 8.01 1.80
CA ARG A 134 -13.85 7.25 2.59
C ARG A 134 -13.82 7.73 4.03
N VAL A 135 -14.87 7.40 4.78
CA VAL A 135 -14.95 7.71 6.20
C VAL A 135 -15.09 6.45 7.04
N GLY A 136 -14.53 6.46 8.24
CA GLY A 136 -14.74 5.41 9.23
C GLY A 136 -15.36 5.99 10.50
N HIS A 137 -16.43 5.39 10.98
CA HIS A 137 -17.04 5.73 12.24
C HIS A 137 -16.58 4.74 13.31
N LEU A 138 -15.60 5.17 14.13
CA LEU A 138 -14.94 4.38 15.17
C LEU A 138 -15.15 4.97 16.58
N SER A 139 -16.19 5.78 16.77
CA SER A 139 -16.57 6.36 18.06
C SER A 139 -17.72 5.55 18.70
N PRO A 140 -17.47 4.78 19.78
CA PRO A 140 -18.35 3.71 20.23
C PRO A 140 -19.72 4.13 20.78
N ASP A 141 -19.84 5.34 21.29
CA ASP A 141 -21.04 5.86 21.95
C ASP A 141 -21.72 6.99 21.16
N ALA A 142 -21.20 7.33 19.98
CA ALA A 142 -21.84 8.28 19.09
C ALA A 142 -22.89 7.57 18.23
N PRO A 143 -24.04 8.23 17.95
CA PRO A 143 -25.05 7.70 17.06
C PRO A 143 -24.53 7.69 15.62
N ALA A 144 -25.27 7.03 14.72
CA ALA A 144 -25.00 7.09 13.29
C ALA A 144 -24.93 8.55 12.79
N VAL A 145 -23.97 8.83 11.91
CA VAL A 145 -23.69 10.19 11.40
C VAL A 145 -23.71 10.25 9.89
N ASP A 146 -24.01 11.44 9.39
CA ASP A 146 -23.76 11.82 8.00
C ASP A 146 -22.48 12.64 7.94
N VAL A 147 -21.74 12.52 6.84
CA VAL A 147 -20.58 13.35 6.51
C VAL A 147 -20.81 14.00 5.16
N GLY A 148 -20.66 15.32 5.07
CA GLY A 148 -20.89 16.04 3.83
C GLY A 148 -20.55 17.52 3.93
N ILE A 149 -20.95 18.29 2.91
CA ILE A 149 -20.71 19.73 2.86
C ILE A 149 -21.60 20.43 3.89
N ILE A 150 -21.07 21.45 4.57
CA ILE A 150 -21.81 22.27 5.52
C ILE A 150 -23.06 22.86 4.85
N GLY A 151 -24.23 22.49 5.36
CA GLY A 151 -25.52 22.94 4.82
C GLY A 151 -25.87 22.42 3.42
N GLY A 152 -25.07 21.48 2.88
CA GLY A 152 -25.28 20.80 1.60
C GLY A 152 -25.66 19.33 1.75
N ASP A 153 -25.62 18.60 0.64
CA ASP A 153 -25.92 17.17 0.62
C ASP A 153 -24.84 16.34 1.35
N ALA A 154 -25.26 15.20 1.90
CA ALA A 154 -24.33 14.26 2.52
C ALA A 154 -23.55 13.50 1.43
N LEU A 155 -22.24 13.38 1.61
CA LEU A 155 -21.39 12.51 0.80
C LEU A 155 -21.48 11.06 1.28
N PHE A 156 -21.52 10.88 2.60
CA PHE A 156 -21.76 9.61 3.27
C PHE A 156 -22.95 9.78 4.21
N SER A 157 -23.93 8.88 4.14
CA SER A 157 -25.13 8.95 4.95
C SER A 157 -25.27 7.73 5.86
N GLY A 158 -25.66 7.96 7.11
CA GLY A 158 -25.94 6.91 8.08
C GLY A 158 -24.76 5.98 8.34
N ALA A 159 -23.54 6.53 8.42
CA ALA A 159 -22.38 5.76 8.84
C ALA A 159 -22.60 5.32 10.30
N GLU A 160 -22.63 4.02 10.55
CA GLU A 160 -22.87 3.42 11.87
C GLU A 160 -21.55 2.98 12.52
N PHE A 161 -21.49 3.02 13.86
CA PHE A 161 -20.40 2.42 14.62
C PHE A 161 -20.64 0.91 14.84
N PRO A 162 -19.58 0.08 14.78
CA PRO A 162 -18.31 0.35 14.12
C PRO A 162 -18.43 0.14 12.61
N GLY A 163 -17.82 1.01 11.80
CA GLY A 163 -17.90 0.87 10.35
C GLY A 163 -16.92 1.73 9.56
N ILE A 164 -16.54 1.25 8.38
CA ILE A 164 -15.75 2.00 7.38
C ILE A 164 -16.55 1.95 6.08
N THR A 165 -16.79 3.10 5.47
CA THR A 165 -17.57 3.18 4.22
C THR A 165 -16.75 2.71 3.03
N ASP A 166 -17.45 2.43 1.95
CA ASP A 166 -16.83 2.42 0.63
C ASP A 166 -16.28 3.81 0.28
N TYR A 167 -15.36 3.85 -0.69
CA TYR A 167 -14.82 5.09 -1.22
C TYR A 167 -15.79 5.83 -2.14
N ALA A 168 -15.75 7.14 -2.07
CA ALA A 168 -16.36 8.05 -3.03
C ALA A 168 -15.26 8.85 -3.75
N GLU A 169 -15.40 9.01 -5.07
CA GLU A 169 -14.58 9.94 -5.83
C GLU A 169 -15.20 11.33 -5.80
N VAL A 170 -14.34 12.34 -5.65
CA VAL A 170 -14.71 13.75 -5.60
C VAL A 170 -13.73 14.58 -6.42
N ALA A 171 -14.16 15.77 -6.83
CA ALA A 171 -13.22 16.71 -7.44
C ALA A 171 -12.18 17.14 -6.39
N PRO A 172 -10.93 17.44 -6.80
CA PRO A 172 -9.97 18.02 -5.89
C PRO A 172 -10.32 19.49 -5.62
N ASP A 173 -10.48 19.85 -4.35
CA ASP A 173 -10.78 21.22 -3.90
C ASP A 173 -10.56 21.33 -2.38
N THR A 174 -10.74 22.54 -1.85
CA THR A 174 -10.94 22.78 -0.42
C THR A 174 -12.43 22.81 -0.10
N TYR A 175 -12.85 21.93 0.80
CA TYR A 175 -14.24 21.73 1.19
C TYR A 175 -14.48 22.15 2.64
N ASP A 176 -15.61 22.84 2.86
CA ASP A 176 -16.16 23.03 4.20
C ASP A 176 -17.06 21.84 4.53
N LEU A 177 -16.48 20.80 5.13
CA LEU A 177 -17.18 19.57 5.51
C LEU A 177 -17.71 19.64 6.93
N GLU A 178 -18.63 18.75 7.27
CA GLU A 178 -19.10 18.51 8.63
C GLU A 178 -19.45 17.04 8.86
N ILE A 179 -19.36 16.64 10.12
CA ILE A 179 -20.07 15.50 10.67
C ILE A 179 -21.37 16.02 11.27
N ARG A 180 -22.50 15.40 10.96
CA ARG A 180 -23.83 15.78 11.47
C ARG A 180 -24.68 14.56 11.77
N LEU A 181 -25.69 14.75 12.61
CA LEU A 181 -26.73 13.75 12.82
C LEU A 181 -27.65 13.66 11.58
N PRO A 182 -28.35 12.53 11.36
CA PRO A 182 -29.28 12.37 10.24
C PRO A 182 -30.45 13.37 10.23
N ASP A 183 -30.71 14.06 11.35
CA ASP A 183 -31.70 15.14 11.43
C ASP A 183 -31.15 16.52 10.99
N GLY A 184 -29.88 16.57 10.60
CA GLY A 184 -29.17 17.77 10.15
C GLY A 184 -28.46 18.55 11.27
N THR A 185 -28.50 18.08 12.52
CA THR A 185 -27.78 18.74 13.62
C THR A 185 -26.27 18.57 13.44
N GLN A 186 -25.55 19.68 13.27
CA GLN A 186 -24.09 19.67 13.17
C GLN A 186 -23.45 19.17 14.47
N VAL A 187 -22.52 18.23 14.34
CA VAL A 187 -21.76 17.63 15.46
C VAL A 187 -20.34 18.19 15.47
N LEU A 188 -19.64 18.14 14.33
CA LEU A 188 -18.25 18.59 14.21
C LEU A 188 -18.03 19.30 12.86
N PRO A 189 -17.70 20.59 12.84
CA PRO A 189 -17.27 21.26 11.62
C PRO A 189 -15.86 20.83 11.23
N LEU A 190 -15.64 20.65 9.93
CA LEU A 190 -14.38 20.26 9.28
C LEU A 190 -14.08 21.25 8.13
N GLU A 191 -14.19 22.55 8.45
CA GLU A 191 -13.97 23.64 7.51
C GLU A 191 -12.55 23.63 6.94
N GLY A 192 -12.41 23.99 5.66
CA GLY A 192 -11.11 24.06 5.01
C GLY A 192 -10.42 22.70 4.78
N THR A 193 -11.16 21.60 4.70
CA THR A 193 -10.61 20.29 4.39
C THR A 193 -10.13 20.25 2.94
N GLU A 194 -8.81 20.17 2.75
CA GLU A 194 -8.19 20.09 1.42
C GLU A 194 -8.14 18.64 0.94
N LEU A 195 -8.71 18.39 -0.24
CA LEU A 195 -8.60 17.13 -0.96
C LEU A 195 -7.82 17.37 -2.24
N ALA A 196 -6.57 16.92 -2.27
CA ALA A 196 -5.67 17.11 -3.40
C ALA A 196 -6.00 16.14 -4.54
N ALA A 197 -5.67 16.55 -5.77
CA ALA A 197 -5.74 15.67 -6.92
C ALA A 197 -4.85 14.45 -6.73
N ASP A 198 -5.23 13.34 -7.37
CA ASP A 198 -4.45 12.11 -7.41
C ASP A 198 -4.15 11.51 -6.04
N THR A 199 -5.01 11.79 -5.05
CA THR A 199 -4.83 11.35 -3.67
C THR A 199 -6.05 10.56 -3.15
N VAL A 200 -5.77 9.49 -2.40
CA VAL A 200 -6.75 8.66 -1.69
C VAL A 200 -6.66 8.92 -0.19
N TYR A 201 -7.80 9.20 0.44
CA TYR A 201 -7.91 9.55 1.85
C TYR A 201 -8.83 8.57 2.61
N SER A 202 -8.40 8.24 3.83
CA SER A 202 -9.24 7.59 4.84
C SER A 202 -9.38 8.50 6.05
N VAL A 203 -10.61 8.83 6.42
CA VAL A 203 -10.90 9.77 7.50
C VAL A 203 -11.72 9.08 8.59
N PHE A 204 -11.14 8.91 9.78
CA PHE A 204 -11.75 8.17 10.88
C PHE A 204 -12.22 9.11 11.98
N ALA A 205 -13.52 9.08 12.30
CA ALA A 205 -14.07 9.68 13.49
C ALA A 205 -13.84 8.74 14.68
N VAL A 206 -13.12 9.20 15.70
CA VAL A 206 -12.67 8.43 16.88
C VAL A 206 -13.04 9.16 18.17
N ASN A 207 -12.68 8.54 19.30
CA ASN A 207 -13.00 9.04 20.64
C ASN A 207 -14.48 8.84 20.99
N THR A 208 -14.99 9.50 22.03
CA THR A 208 -16.40 9.42 22.43
C THR A 208 -17.21 10.58 21.87
N VAL A 209 -18.55 10.47 21.90
CA VAL A 209 -19.48 11.51 21.41
C VAL A 209 -19.23 12.89 22.01
N ASP A 210 -18.81 12.95 23.28
CA ASP A 210 -18.51 14.20 24.00
C ASP A 210 -17.13 14.80 23.66
N SER A 211 -16.28 14.06 22.96
CA SER A 211 -14.90 14.43 22.64
C SER A 211 -14.50 13.95 21.25
N LEU A 212 -15.46 13.93 20.31
CA LEU A 212 -15.29 13.40 18.97
C LEU A 212 -14.12 14.09 18.27
N GLU A 213 -13.22 13.30 17.71
CA GLU A 213 -12.05 13.77 16.98
C GLU A 213 -11.94 13.03 15.64
N VAL A 214 -11.14 13.58 14.72
CA VAL A 214 -10.92 12.99 13.41
C VAL A 214 -9.44 12.71 13.19
N ILE A 215 -9.14 11.52 12.66
CA ILE A 215 -7.83 11.14 12.13
C ILE A 215 -7.96 11.07 10.62
N ALA A 216 -7.26 11.96 9.91
CA ALA A 216 -7.20 11.94 8.44
C ALA A 216 -5.87 11.32 8.00
N LEU A 217 -5.95 10.26 7.20
CA LEU A 217 -4.80 9.54 6.66
C LEU A 217 -4.79 9.64 5.13
N VAL A 218 -3.58 9.73 4.57
CA VAL A 218 -3.34 9.57 3.13
C VAL A 218 -2.97 8.12 2.88
N ASP A 219 -3.77 7.44 2.07
CA ASP A 219 -3.60 6.02 1.77
C ASP A 219 -2.67 5.82 0.57
N TYR A 220 -2.84 6.69 -0.42
CA TYR A 220 -2.11 6.69 -1.66
C TYR A 220 -2.07 8.10 -2.23
N GLU A 221 -0.93 8.47 -2.80
CA GLU A 221 -0.74 9.67 -3.60
C GLU A 221 -0.04 9.23 -4.87
N ALA A 222 -0.64 9.50 -6.03
CA ALA A 222 -0.01 9.13 -7.29
C ALA A 222 1.26 9.95 -7.46
N ALA A 223 2.32 9.30 -7.94
CA ALA A 223 3.51 10.03 -8.33
C ALA A 223 3.15 11.04 -9.44
N ALA A 224 3.61 12.28 -9.28
CA ALA A 224 3.46 13.29 -10.32
C ALA A 224 3.89 12.73 -11.67
N SER A 225 3.03 12.88 -12.68
CA SER A 225 3.32 12.43 -14.04
C SER A 225 4.68 13.00 -14.51
N PRO A 226 5.48 12.27 -15.30
CA PRO A 226 6.78 12.75 -15.78
C PRO A 226 6.75 14.11 -16.49
N ASP A 227 5.58 14.48 -17.03
CA ASP A 227 5.33 15.76 -17.69
C ASP A 227 5.26 16.97 -16.74
N GLU A 228 5.12 16.74 -15.42
CA GLU A 228 5.04 17.79 -14.39
C GLU A 228 6.37 18.02 -13.65
N MET A 229 7.40 17.21 -13.92
CA MET A 229 8.74 17.51 -13.45
C MET A 229 9.20 18.84 -14.06
N PRO A 230 9.60 19.84 -13.25
CA PRO A 230 10.18 21.04 -13.80
C PRO A 230 11.36 20.62 -14.67
N THR A 231 11.36 21.05 -15.93
CA THR A 231 12.55 21.01 -16.77
C THR A 231 13.57 21.97 -16.17
N THR A 232 14.21 21.57 -15.06
CA THR A 232 15.32 22.32 -14.49
C THR A 232 16.38 22.32 -15.58
N GLY A 233 16.56 23.48 -16.20
CA GLY A 233 17.37 23.67 -17.38
C GLY A 233 18.78 23.13 -17.21
N LEU A 234 18.98 21.89 -17.62
CA LEU A 234 20.16 21.45 -18.32
C LEU A 234 19.67 21.17 -19.72
N GLY A 235 20.22 21.95 -20.65
CA GLY A 235 19.70 22.14 -21.99
C GLY A 235 19.30 20.84 -22.69
N THR A 236 18.36 20.98 -23.61
CA THR A 236 18.15 20.01 -24.67
C THR A 236 19.52 19.49 -25.12
N PRO A 237 19.77 18.17 -25.16
CA PRO A 237 20.79 17.70 -26.06
C PRO A 237 20.29 18.19 -27.41
N GLU A 238 21.03 19.15 -27.97
CA GLU A 238 20.93 19.50 -29.37
C GLU A 238 20.69 18.20 -30.12
N GLN A 239 19.53 18.13 -30.77
CA GLN A 239 19.12 17.00 -31.59
C GLN A 239 20.12 16.97 -32.75
N SER A 240 21.30 16.42 -32.45
CA SER A 240 22.38 16.26 -33.37
C SER A 240 21.84 15.29 -34.39
N GLN A 241 21.66 15.81 -35.59
CA GLN A 241 21.35 15.14 -36.86
C GLN A 241 22.40 14.07 -37.24
N SER A 242 23.01 13.38 -36.26
CA SER A 242 24.12 12.44 -36.42
C SER A 242 23.87 11.05 -35.84
N MET A 243 22.69 10.76 -35.28
CA MET A 243 22.32 9.40 -34.83
C MET A 243 21.46 8.61 -35.83
N TRP A 244 21.63 8.87 -37.14
CA TRP A 244 21.24 7.95 -38.20
C TRP A 244 22.37 6.98 -38.62
N LEU A 245 23.52 7.01 -37.93
CA LEU A 245 24.70 6.21 -38.33
C LEU A 245 25.00 4.98 -37.47
N LEU A 246 24.14 4.60 -36.51
CA LEU A 246 24.32 3.35 -35.74
C LEU A 246 23.10 2.41 -35.75
N VAL A 247 22.37 2.37 -36.87
CA VAL A 247 21.48 1.24 -37.23
C VAL A 247 21.85 0.62 -38.60
N GLY A 248 22.88 1.13 -39.29
CA GLY A 248 23.31 0.65 -40.61
C GLY A 248 24.59 -0.21 -40.64
N GLY A 249 24.99 -0.83 -39.52
CA GLY A 249 26.35 -1.37 -39.35
C GLY A 249 26.50 -2.83 -38.94
N ALA A 250 25.47 -3.68 -39.08
CA ALA A 250 25.54 -5.10 -38.68
C ALA A 250 24.95 -6.09 -39.71
N LEU A 251 24.87 -5.71 -40.99
CA LEU A 251 24.36 -6.58 -42.07
C LEU A 251 25.26 -6.62 -43.33
N PHE A 252 26.57 -6.40 -43.18
CA PHE A 252 27.53 -6.51 -44.31
C PHE A 252 28.80 -7.32 -44.01
N LEU A 253 28.71 -8.35 -43.17
CA LEU A 253 29.79 -9.34 -43.01
C LEU A 253 29.32 -10.80 -43.14
N VAL A 254 28.37 -11.07 -44.07
CA VAL A 254 28.11 -12.44 -44.57
C VAL A 254 28.07 -12.52 -46.11
N ALA A 255 28.11 -11.41 -46.85
CA ALA A 255 28.03 -11.42 -48.32
C ALA A 255 29.37 -11.20 -49.07
N ALA A 256 30.52 -11.27 -48.39
CA ALA A 256 31.85 -11.03 -49.00
C ALA A 256 32.83 -12.22 -48.95
N SER A 257 32.34 -13.44 -48.66
CA SER A 257 33.12 -14.69 -48.81
C SER A 257 32.69 -15.53 -50.03
N GLY A 258 31.66 -15.11 -50.77
CA GLY A 258 31.12 -15.85 -51.91
C GLY A 258 31.64 -15.45 -53.30
N LEU A 259 32.45 -14.39 -53.43
CA LEU A 259 32.68 -13.77 -54.75
C LEU A 259 34.13 -13.33 -55.05
N VAL A 260 35.15 -14.12 -54.66
CA VAL A 260 36.54 -13.87 -55.13
C VAL A 260 37.28 -15.12 -55.64
N TRP A 261 36.75 -16.34 -55.49
CA TRP A 261 37.44 -17.53 -56.02
C TRP A 261 36.76 -18.18 -57.22
N ARG A 262 36.56 -17.37 -58.27
CA ARG A 262 36.28 -17.88 -59.61
C ARG A 262 37.01 -17.04 -60.65
N LYS A 263 38.34 -17.21 -60.72
CA LYS A 263 39.18 -17.16 -61.95
C LYS A 263 40.68 -17.10 -61.62
N ARG A 264 41.35 -18.25 -61.75
CA ARG A 264 42.72 -18.43 -62.26
C ARG A 264 42.87 -19.92 -62.58
N PHE A 265 42.64 -20.32 -63.86
CA PHE A 265 43.63 -20.89 -64.78
C PHE A 265 44.42 -22.06 -64.13
N GLN A 266 44.30 -23.33 -64.53
CA GLN A 266 44.08 -23.97 -65.83
C GLN A 266 43.14 -25.18 -65.70
#